data_AF-A0A4Q2T5B1-F1
#
_entry.id   AF-A0A4Q2T5B1-F1
#
_cell.length_a   1.000
_cell.length_b   1.000
_cell.length_c   1.000
_cell.angle_alpha   90.00
_cell.angle_beta   90.00
_cell.angle_gamma   90.00
#
_symmetry.space_group_name_H-M   'P 1'
#
loop_
_entity.id
_entity.type
_entity.pdbx_description
1 polymer ?
#
loop_
_entity_poly.entity_id
_entity_poly.type
_entity_poly.pdbx_seq_one_letter_code
_entity_poly.pdbx_strand_id
1 'polypeptide(L)'
;MRVRYVLTALAVALATGVVCVGGLSRIAMSLLASRNPQAAGRTSDDGFEMGVVTFDGSMNLAVLGLFVGVAGWLVYLVARPLLFGPGWFRWFCLSIPPGVVVASLIVHPEGVDFTLLGPVWLTVGLFVLVPATYGPLMHLAMVRLGGTPPGEDLAVRAPAVAWTLRAFFAALSVLAFVGLVGDVQTLA
;
A
#
# COMPACT_ATOMS: atom_id res chain seq x y z
N MET A 1 -3.03 23.72 -16.71
CA MET A 1 -3.67 22.40 -16.59
C MET A 1 -2.90 21.39 -15.73
N ARG A 2 -1.57 21.27 -15.88
CA ARG A 2 -0.76 20.29 -15.10
C ARG A 2 -0.77 20.51 -13.58
N VAL A 3 -0.68 21.76 -13.11
CA VAL A 3 -0.63 22.07 -11.67
C VAL A 3 -1.89 21.61 -10.93
N ARG A 4 -3.09 21.88 -11.46
CA ARG A 4 -4.35 21.46 -10.83
C ARG A 4 -4.42 19.94 -10.67
N TYR A 5 -4.07 19.19 -11.72
CA TYR A 5 -4.05 17.73 -11.66
C TYR A 5 -3.08 17.21 -10.59
N VAL A 6 -1.88 17.78 -10.52
CA VAL A 6 -0.84 17.40 -9.55
C VAL A 6 -1.30 17.67 -8.12
N LEU A 7 -1.94 18.82 -7.87
CA LEU A 7 -2.50 19.17 -6.56
C LEU A 7 -3.70 18.29 -6.18
N THR A 8 -4.61 18.00 -7.13
CA THR A 8 -5.71 17.05 -6.89
C THR A 8 -5.18 15.66 -6.58
N ALA A 9 -4.15 15.20 -7.31
CA ALA A 9 -3.50 13.92 -7.05
C ALA A 9 -2.89 13.89 -5.65
N LEU A 10 -2.24 14.97 -5.21
CA LEU A 10 -1.69 15.06 -3.86
C LEU A 10 -2.78 14.98 -2.80
N ALA A 11 -3.84 15.78 -2.93
CA ALA A 11 -4.95 15.78 -1.98
C ALA A 11 -5.63 14.40 -1.89
N VAL A 12 -5.88 13.75 -3.03
CA VAL A 12 -6.44 12.40 -3.10
C VAL A 12 -5.49 11.38 -2.47
N ALA A 13 -4.19 11.47 -2.73
CA ALA A 13 -3.20 10.56 -2.19
C ALA A 13 -3.06 10.67 -0.67
N LEU A 14 -3.10 11.88 -0.12
CA LEU A 14 -3.12 12.12 1.32
C LEU A 14 -4.38 11.54 1.96
N ALA A 15 -5.56 11.82 1.39
CA ALA A 15 -6.82 11.29 1.89
C ALA A 15 -6.86 9.76 1.84
N THR A 16 -6.43 9.16 0.72
CA THR A 16 -6.36 7.70 0.55
C THR A 16 -5.36 7.09 1.51
N GLY A 17 -4.21 7.74 1.74
CA GLY A 17 -3.18 7.27 2.66
C GLY A 17 -3.68 7.20 4.10
N VAL A 18 -4.35 8.25 4.56
CA VAL A 18 -4.99 8.28 5.89
C VAL A 18 -6.09 7.22 6.01
N VAL A 19 -6.91 7.03 4.98
CA VAL A 19 -7.98 6.02 5.00
C VAL A 19 -7.43 4.60 5.02
N CYS A 20 -6.42 4.29 4.19
CA CYS A 20 -5.84 2.94 4.12
C CYS A 20 -4.97 2.64 5.34
N VAL A 21 -3.97 3.47 5.63
CA VAL A 21 -3.01 3.22 6.71
C VAL A 21 -3.63 3.46 8.09
N GLY A 22 -4.50 4.45 8.22
CA GLY A 22 -5.22 4.71 9.47
C GLY A 22 -6.41 3.77 9.64
N GLY A 23 -7.41 3.92 8.77
CA GLY A 23 -8.70 3.24 8.90
C GLY A 23 -8.62 1.74 8.67
N LEU A 24 -8.12 1.30 7.51
CA LEU A 24 -8.10 -0.12 7.15
C LEU A 24 -7.14 -0.93 8.01
N SER A 25 -5.94 -0.41 8.32
CA SER A 25 -5.01 -1.09 9.23
C SER A 25 -5.61 -1.27 10.62
N ARG A 26 -6.34 -0.27 11.15
CA ARG A 26 -7.04 -0.41 12.44
C ARG A 26 -8.10 -1.51 12.42
N ILE A 27 -8.87 -1.60 11.34
CA ILE A 27 -9.87 -2.66 11.17
C ILE A 27 -9.20 -4.03 11.08
N ALA A 28 -8.12 -4.13 10.30
CA ALA A 28 -7.33 -5.36 10.18
C ALA A 28 -6.80 -5.81 11.54
N MET A 29 -6.24 -4.89 12.32
CA MET A 29 -5.71 -5.15 13.65
C MET A 29 -6.79 -5.50 14.67
N SER A 30 -7.94 -4.84 14.63
CA SER A 30 -9.08 -5.21 15.46
C SER A 30 -9.60 -6.62 15.15
N LEU A 31 -9.64 -6.99 13.87
CA LEU A 31 -9.99 -8.34 13.44
C LEU A 31 -8.98 -9.38 13.96
N LEU A 32 -7.68 -9.11 13.83
CA LEU A 32 -6.63 -10.00 14.33
C LEU A 32 -6.65 -10.14 15.86
N ALA A 33 -6.83 -9.03 16.58
CA ALA A 33 -6.96 -9.03 18.04
C ALA A 33 -8.20 -9.80 18.50
N SER A 34 -9.33 -9.71 17.79
CA SER A 34 -10.55 -10.46 18.13
C SER A 34 -10.37 -11.98 18.04
N ARG A 35 -9.41 -12.45 17.22
CA ARG A 35 -9.06 -13.87 17.07
C ARG A 35 -7.95 -14.33 18.01
N ASN A 36 -7.21 -13.41 18.61
CA ASN A 36 -6.08 -13.70 19.50
C ASN A 36 -6.21 -12.91 20.81
N PRO A 37 -7.03 -13.37 21.78
CA PRO A 37 -7.23 -12.68 23.05
C PRO A 37 -5.93 -12.45 23.84
N GLN A 38 -4.92 -13.29 23.61
CA GLN A 38 -3.60 -13.19 24.24
C GLN A 38 -2.75 -12.01 23.73
N ALA A 39 -3.08 -11.46 22.56
CA ALA A 39 -2.41 -10.31 21.97
C ALA A 39 -3.05 -8.98 22.41
N ALA A 40 -4.26 -9.01 22.99
CA ALA A 40 -4.95 -7.79 23.43
C ALA A 40 -4.18 -7.08 24.57
N GLY A 41 -3.91 -5.79 24.41
CA GLY A 41 -3.15 -4.97 25.36
C GLY A 41 -1.63 -5.05 25.24
N ARG A 42 -1.10 -5.70 24.19
CA ARG A 42 0.33 -5.63 23.81
C ARG A 42 0.56 -4.45 22.86
N THR A 43 1.73 -3.83 22.93
CA THR A 43 2.16 -2.81 21.96
C THR A 43 2.57 -3.49 20.65
N SER A 44 1.99 -3.04 19.54
CA SER A 44 2.35 -3.43 18.17
C SER A 44 3.63 -2.73 17.71
N ASP A 45 4.27 -3.28 16.70
CA ASP A 45 5.45 -2.70 16.04
C ASP A 45 5.20 -1.27 15.51
N ASP A 46 3.94 -0.93 15.25
CA ASP A 46 3.48 0.41 14.83
C ASP A 46 3.27 1.40 16.02
N GLY A 47 3.59 0.98 17.25
CA GLY A 47 3.57 1.83 18.44
C GLY A 47 2.18 2.09 19.04
N PHE A 48 1.20 1.22 18.78
CA PHE A 48 -0.12 1.28 19.41
C PHE A 48 -0.49 -0.01 20.14
N GLU A 49 -1.38 0.07 21.13
CA GLU A 49 -1.89 -1.12 21.82
C GLU A 49 -2.87 -1.90 20.93
N MET A 50 -2.58 -3.18 20.71
CA MET A 50 -3.40 -4.10 19.96
C MET A 50 -4.78 -4.28 20.62
N GLY A 51 -5.84 -4.10 19.83
CA GLY A 51 -7.23 -4.26 20.29
C GLY A 51 -7.83 -3.04 20.99
N VAL A 52 -7.07 -1.97 21.22
CA VAL A 52 -7.57 -0.73 21.84
C VAL A 52 -7.49 0.42 20.84
N VAL A 53 -8.63 1.05 20.54
CA VAL A 53 -8.67 2.27 19.73
C VAL A 53 -8.40 3.45 20.64
N THR A 54 -7.13 3.87 20.73
CA THR A 54 -6.73 5.10 21.40
C THR A 54 -6.71 6.27 20.40
N PHE A 55 -7.01 7.48 20.89
CA PHE A 55 -6.95 8.69 20.07
C PHE A 55 -5.51 8.96 19.60
N ASP A 56 -4.54 8.79 20.50
CA ASP A 56 -3.12 9.02 20.23
C ASP A 56 -2.57 8.06 19.16
N GLY A 57 -2.84 6.76 19.29
CA GLY A 57 -2.46 5.78 18.29
C GLY A 57 -3.17 5.96 16.95
N SER A 58 -4.35 6.60 16.91
CA SER A 58 -5.06 6.92 15.66
C SER A 58 -4.43 8.14 14.98
N MET A 59 -3.98 9.13 15.75
CA MET A 59 -3.22 10.27 15.25
C MET A 59 -1.88 9.84 14.66
N ASN A 60 -1.15 8.94 15.32
CA ASN A 60 0.13 8.44 14.81
C ASN A 60 -0.04 7.76 13.44
N LEU A 61 -1.03 6.87 13.31
CA LEU A 61 -1.33 6.22 12.03
C LEU A 61 -1.83 7.19 10.96
N ALA A 62 -2.56 8.25 11.35
CA ALA A 62 -2.96 9.29 10.41
C ALA A 62 -1.73 10.03 9.87
N VAL A 63 -0.78 10.39 10.73
CA VAL A 63 0.49 11.02 10.33
C VAL A 63 1.30 10.09 9.43
N LEU A 64 1.45 8.82 9.79
CA LEU A 64 2.08 7.81 8.94
C LEU A 64 1.37 7.69 7.58
N GLY A 65 0.04 7.69 7.59
CA GLY A 65 -0.79 7.69 6.39
C GLY A 65 -0.58 8.91 5.49
N LEU A 66 -0.24 10.08 6.04
CA LEU A 66 0.15 11.24 5.25
C LEU A 66 1.50 11.01 4.56
N PHE A 67 2.51 10.49 5.25
CA PHE A 67 3.81 10.17 4.66
C PHE A 67 3.69 9.12 3.54
N VAL A 68 2.95 8.04 3.80
CA VAL A 68 2.61 7.03 2.80
C VAL A 68 1.82 7.65 1.65
N GLY A 69 0.91 8.58 1.94
CA GLY A 69 0.18 9.34 0.93
C GLY A 69 1.08 10.14 0.00
N VAL A 70 2.10 10.83 0.54
CA VAL A 70 3.08 11.59 -0.27
C VAL A 70 3.95 10.65 -1.11
N ALA A 71 4.45 9.56 -0.52
CA ALA A 71 5.23 8.57 -1.25
C ALA A 71 4.41 7.92 -2.38
N GLY A 72 3.17 7.52 -2.07
CA GLY A 72 2.22 6.95 -3.00
C GLY A 72 1.84 7.91 -4.12
N TRP A 73 1.72 9.21 -3.84
CA TRP A 73 1.52 10.25 -4.85
C TRP A 73 2.65 10.30 -5.87
N LEU A 74 3.91 10.32 -5.41
CA LEU A 74 5.08 10.32 -6.30
C LEU A 74 5.10 9.07 -7.18
N VAL A 75 4.92 7.90 -6.57
CA VAL A 75 4.88 6.62 -7.29
C VAL A 75 3.74 6.60 -8.30
N TYR A 76 2.55 7.07 -7.95
CA TYR A 76 1.39 7.10 -8.84
C TYR A 76 1.62 7.99 -10.07
N LEU A 77 2.24 9.17 -9.89
CA LEU A 77 2.55 10.07 -11.01
C LEU A 77 3.52 9.42 -12.02
N VAL A 78 4.44 8.57 -11.54
CA VAL A 78 5.37 7.81 -12.38
C VAL A 78 4.69 6.56 -12.96
N ALA A 79 3.93 5.82 -12.17
CA ALA A 79 3.34 4.54 -12.56
C ALA A 79 2.18 4.69 -13.54
N ARG A 80 1.34 5.72 -13.39
CA ARG A 80 0.16 5.93 -14.24
C ARG A 80 0.48 5.97 -15.74
N PRO A 81 1.47 6.76 -16.24
CA PRO A 81 1.80 6.76 -17.67
C PRO A 81 2.48 5.47 -18.15
N LEU A 82 2.93 4.60 -17.23
CA LEU A 82 3.53 3.31 -17.57
C LEU A 82 2.50 2.20 -17.76
N LEU A 83 1.26 2.39 -17.29
CA LEU A 83 0.18 1.41 -17.42
C LEU A 83 -0.06 1.07 -18.90
N PHE A 84 -0.19 -0.21 -19.20
CA PHE A 84 -0.41 -0.71 -20.56
C PHE A 84 -1.44 -1.84 -20.55
N GLY A 85 -1.92 -2.22 -21.74
CA GLY A 85 -2.84 -3.34 -21.89
C GLY A 85 -4.28 -3.05 -21.42
N PRO A 86 -5.08 -4.12 -21.23
CA PRO A 86 -6.50 -4.03 -20.92
C PRO A 86 -6.75 -3.47 -19.52
N GLY A 87 -7.95 -2.92 -19.29
CA GLY A 87 -8.30 -2.25 -18.03
C GLY A 87 -8.04 -3.07 -16.78
N TRP A 88 -8.42 -4.35 -16.77
CA TRP A 88 -8.21 -5.26 -15.64
C TRP A 88 -6.72 -5.38 -15.24
N PHE A 89 -5.83 -5.39 -16.23
CA PHE A 89 -4.38 -5.52 -15.99
C PHE A 89 -3.81 -4.24 -15.38
N ARG A 90 -4.32 -3.07 -15.78
CA ARG A 90 -3.94 -1.79 -15.16
C ARG A 90 -4.33 -1.73 -13.69
N TRP A 91 -5.53 -2.19 -13.35
CA TRP A 91 -6.00 -2.28 -11.97
C TRP A 91 -5.14 -3.25 -11.16
N PHE A 92 -4.78 -4.40 -11.74
CA PHE A 92 -3.86 -5.35 -11.12
C PHE A 92 -2.50 -4.70 -10.82
N CYS A 93 -1.87 -4.03 -11.81
CA CYS A 93 -0.56 -3.38 -11.64
C CYS A 93 -0.55 -2.30 -10.56
N LEU A 94 -1.67 -1.60 -10.36
CA LEU A 94 -1.81 -0.59 -9.31
C LEU A 94 -2.14 -1.19 -7.94
N SER A 95 -2.54 -2.46 -7.86
CA SER A 95 -3.01 -3.10 -6.64
C SER A 95 -2.00 -4.07 -6.06
N ILE A 96 -1.81 -5.23 -6.69
CA ILE A 96 -1.11 -6.35 -6.09
C ILE A 96 0.39 -6.10 -5.98
N PRO A 97 1.12 -5.71 -7.06
CA PRO A 97 2.55 -5.51 -6.97
C PRO A 97 3.00 -4.48 -5.90
N PRO A 98 2.41 -3.27 -5.79
CA PRO A 98 2.78 -2.35 -4.73
C PRO A 98 2.36 -2.84 -3.34
N GLY A 99 1.23 -3.55 -3.21
CA GLY A 99 0.84 -4.18 -1.95
C GLY A 99 1.85 -5.21 -1.45
N VAL A 100 2.38 -6.05 -2.36
CA VAL A 100 3.44 -7.01 -2.06
C VAL A 100 4.75 -6.30 -1.67
N VAL A 101 5.14 -5.24 -2.39
CA VAL A 101 6.34 -4.46 -2.07
C VAL A 101 6.25 -3.82 -0.69
N VAL A 102 5.11 -3.26 -0.33
CA VAL A 102 4.93 -2.67 1.00
C VAL A 102 4.89 -3.77 2.06
N ALA A 103 4.19 -4.88 1.80
CA ALA A 103 4.14 -6.00 2.74
C ALA A 103 5.52 -6.61 3.00
N SER A 104 6.37 -6.78 1.98
CA SER A 104 7.73 -7.31 2.17
C SER A 104 8.65 -6.39 2.99
N LEU A 105 8.28 -5.13 3.20
CA LEU A 105 9.02 -4.20 4.05
C LEU A 105 8.52 -4.21 5.50
N ILE A 106 7.31 -4.72 5.75
CA ILE A 106 6.63 -4.68 7.05
C ILE A 106 6.58 -6.08 7.67
N VAL A 107 6.35 -7.11 6.87
CA VAL A 107 6.28 -8.50 7.31
C VAL A 107 7.71 -9.02 7.44
N HIS A 108 8.18 -9.22 8.67
CA HIS A 108 9.46 -9.84 8.95
C HIS A 108 9.40 -10.68 10.24
N PRO A 109 10.30 -11.67 10.40
CA PRO A 109 10.18 -12.68 11.46
C PRO A 109 10.43 -12.14 12.87
N GLU A 110 11.13 -11.01 13.00
CA GLU A 110 11.37 -10.39 14.30
C GLU A 110 10.19 -9.53 14.80
N GLY A 111 9.15 -9.33 13.99
CA GLY A 111 8.01 -8.50 14.35
C GLY A 111 7.12 -9.14 15.42
N VAL A 112 6.77 -8.36 16.44
CA VAL A 112 5.86 -8.78 17.51
C VAL A 112 4.48 -9.11 16.93
N ASP A 113 4.09 -8.38 15.89
CA ASP A 113 2.79 -8.50 15.22
C ASP A 113 2.66 -9.85 14.47
N PHE A 114 3.76 -10.45 14.04
CA PHE A 114 3.76 -11.69 13.24
C PHE A 114 4.03 -12.95 14.06
N THR A 115 4.60 -12.79 15.25
CA THR A 115 4.85 -13.89 16.20
C THR A 115 3.67 -14.15 17.14
N LEU A 116 2.86 -13.13 17.43
CA LEU A 116 1.71 -13.24 18.35
C LEU A 116 0.35 -13.39 17.67
N LEU A 117 0.20 -12.96 16.42
CA LEU A 117 -1.09 -12.96 15.72
C LEU A 117 -1.23 -14.16 14.77
N GLY A 118 -1.97 -15.18 15.23
CA GLY A 118 -2.35 -16.32 14.41
C GLY A 118 -3.74 -16.15 13.74
N PRO A 119 -4.01 -16.81 12.61
CA PRO A 119 -3.09 -17.57 11.78
C PRO A 119 -2.23 -16.67 10.88
N VAL A 120 -0.95 -17.03 10.68
CA VAL A 120 0.04 -16.25 9.90
C VAL A 120 -0.48 -15.81 8.53
N TRP A 121 -1.15 -16.71 7.81
CA TRP A 121 -1.72 -16.42 6.49
C TRP A 121 -2.77 -15.30 6.50
N LEU A 122 -3.56 -15.19 7.58
CA LEU A 122 -4.53 -14.10 7.71
C LEU A 122 -3.81 -12.78 7.96
N THR A 123 -2.82 -12.78 8.86
CA THR A 123 -2.01 -11.60 9.17
C THR A 123 -1.31 -11.09 7.91
N VAL A 124 -0.52 -11.93 7.25
CA VAL A 124 0.17 -11.58 6.00
C VAL A 124 -0.82 -11.15 4.92
N GLY A 125 -1.94 -11.87 4.76
CA GLY A 125 -2.98 -11.52 3.80
C GLY A 125 -3.54 -10.12 4.01
N LEU A 126 -3.81 -9.73 5.26
CA LEU A 126 -4.28 -8.39 5.59
C LEU A 126 -3.21 -7.31 5.35
N PHE A 127 -1.95 -7.58 5.73
CA PHE A 127 -0.83 -6.67 5.51
C PHE A 127 -0.46 -6.50 4.03
N VAL A 128 -0.81 -7.44 3.16
CA VAL A 128 -0.74 -7.26 1.70
C VAL A 128 -1.98 -6.53 1.17
N LEU A 129 -3.17 -6.90 1.65
CA LEU A 129 -4.43 -6.39 1.13
C LEU A 129 -4.61 -4.89 1.41
N VAL A 130 -4.31 -4.44 2.63
CA VAL A 130 -4.44 -3.03 3.01
C VAL A 130 -3.66 -2.11 2.07
N PRO A 131 -2.34 -2.26 1.87
CA PRO A 131 -1.61 -1.43 0.90
C PRO A 131 -2.02 -1.72 -0.55
N ALA A 132 -2.43 -2.94 -0.90
CA ALA A 132 -2.93 -3.25 -2.24
C ALA A 132 -4.22 -2.50 -2.62
N THR A 133 -4.99 -2.01 -1.64
CA THR A 133 -6.19 -1.19 -1.90
C THR A 133 -5.88 0.28 -2.20
N TYR A 134 -4.71 0.78 -1.77
CA TYR A 134 -4.34 2.19 -1.91
C TYR A 134 -4.32 2.65 -3.38
N GLY A 135 -3.58 1.94 -4.23
CA GLY A 135 -3.40 2.32 -5.64
C GLY A 135 -4.71 2.33 -6.44
N PRO A 136 -5.58 1.31 -6.32
CA PRO A 136 -6.92 1.31 -6.92
C PRO A 136 -7.80 2.46 -6.41
N LEU A 137 -7.86 2.69 -5.09
CA LEU A 137 -8.68 3.77 -4.53
C LEU A 137 -8.22 5.14 -5.04
N MET A 138 -6.91 5.38 -5.02
CA MET A 138 -6.32 6.58 -5.59
C MET A 138 -6.65 6.71 -7.08
N HIS A 139 -6.53 5.62 -7.86
CA HIS A 139 -6.82 5.63 -9.29
C HIS A 139 -8.29 5.93 -9.57
N LEU A 140 -9.20 5.29 -8.84
CA LEU A 140 -10.64 5.52 -8.95
C LEU A 140 -11.01 6.97 -8.64
N ALA A 141 -10.51 7.50 -7.53
CA ALA A 141 -10.73 8.90 -7.15
C ALA A 141 -10.18 9.85 -8.21
N MET A 142 -9.01 9.56 -8.78
CA MET A 142 -8.42 10.37 -9.84
C MET A 142 -9.15 10.28 -11.19
N VAL A 143 -9.78 9.15 -11.51
CA VAL A 143 -10.67 9.05 -12.68
C VAL A 143 -11.91 9.92 -12.49
N ARG A 144 -12.42 10.03 -11.26
CA ARG A 144 -13.63 10.82 -10.93
C ARG A 144 -13.34 12.32 -10.79
N LEU A 145 -12.22 12.69 -10.16
CA LEU A 145 -11.93 14.05 -9.70
C LEU A 145 -10.79 14.73 -10.48
N GLY A 146 -9.87 13.95 -11.05
CA GLY A 146 -8.61 14.46 -11.63
C GLY A 146 -8.75 15.06 -13.02
N GLY A 147 -9.84 14.78 -13.74
CA GLY A 147 -9.97 15.15 -15.15
C GLY A 147 -8.96 14.42 -16.04
N THR A 148 -8.56 15.06 -17.15
CA THR A 148 -7.66 14.45 -18.14
C THR A 148 -6.24 14.32 -17.58
N PRO A 149 -5.68 13.09 -17.52
CA PRO A 149 -4.34 12.90 -17.00
C PRO A 149 -3.26 13.52 -17.91
N PRO A 150 -2.21 14.10 -17.34
CA PRO A 150 -1.05 14.51 -18.12
C PRO A 150 -0.22 13.28 -18.52
N GLY A 151 0.17 13.19 -19.79
CA GLY A 151 1.33 12.40 -20.20
C GLY A 151 1.11 10.91 -20.51
N GLU A 152 -0.05 10.52 -21.05
CA GLU A 152 -0.19 9.16 -21.64
C GLU A 152 0.79 8.89 -22.79
N ASP A 153 1.44 9.95 -23.31
CA ASP A 153 2.41 9.87 -24.40
C ASP A 153 3.80 9.39 -23.97
N LEU A 154 4.12 9.14 -22.69
CA LEU A 154 5.50 8.79 -22.30
C LEU A 154 6.00 7.55 -23.04
N ALA A 155 5.15 6.53 -23.17
CA ALA A 155 5.45 5.32 -23.93
C ALA A 155 5.65 5.59 -25.44
N VAL A 156 5.05 6.66 -25.96
CA VAL A 156 5.17 7.07 -27.38
C VAL A 156 6.41 7.93 -27.59
N ARG A 157 6.68 8.88 -26.70
CA ARG A 157 7.78 9.86 -26.79
C ARG A 157 9.13 9.27 -26.41
N ALA A 158 9.15 8.36 -25.44
CA ALA A 158 10.37 7.77 -24.89
C ALA A 158 10.14 6.28 -24.55
N PRO A 159 9.94 5.41 -25.56
CA PRO A 159 9.60 4.00 -25.35
C PRO A 159 10.66 3.26 -24.52
N ALA A 160 11.95 3.54 -24.73
CA ALA A 160 13.03 2.95 -23.95
C ALA A 160 12.90 3.26 -22.46
N VAL A 161 12.65 4.53 -22.10
CA VAL A 161 12.45 4.95 -20.70
C VAL A 161 11.24 4.25 -20.09
N ALA A 162 10.12 4.18 -20.81
CA ALA A 162 8.93 3.51 -20.34
C ALA A 162 9.15 2.01 -20.08
N TRP A 163 9.86 1.32 -20.98
CA TRP A 163 10.20 -0.10 -20.79
C TRP A 163 11.19 -0.33 -19.66
N THR A 164 12.20 0.52 -19.50
CA THR A 164 13.14 0.44 -18.38
C THR A 164 12.42 0.59 -17.04
N LEU A 165 11.52 1.59 -16.92
CA LEU A 165 10.76 1.78 -15.68
C LEU A 165 9.80 0.63 -15.40
N ARG A 166 9.14 0.06 -16.42
CA ARG A 166 8.31 -1.14 -16.27
C ARG A 166 9.13 -2.33 -15.78
N ALA A 167 10.31 -2.57 -16.39
CA ALA A 167 11.20 -3.65 -15.99
C ALA A 167 11.68 -3.45 -14.55
N PHE A 168 12.01 -2.22 -14.16
CA PHE A 168 12.38 -1.89 -12.79
C PHE A 168 11.27 -2.21 -11.79
N PHE A 169 10.04 -1.74 -12.01
CA PHE A 169 8.92 -2.06 -11.13
C PHE A 169 8.61 -3.55 -11.08
N ALA A 170 8.67 -4.25 -12.21
CA ALA A 170 8.46 -5.69 -12.26
C ALA A 170 9.54 -6.45 -11.45
N ALA A 171 10.81 -6.09 -11.62
CA ALA A 171 11.91 -6.68 -10.87
C ALA A 171 11.77 -6.41 -9.36
N LEU A 172 11.45 -5.17 -8.97
CA LEU A 172 11.20 -4.80 -7.58
C LEU A 172 10.07 -5.65 -6.97
N SER A 173 8.96 -5.83 -7.69
CA SER A 173 7.84 -6.65 -7.20
C SER A 173 8.18 -8.14 -7.11
N VAL A 174 8.99 -8.68 -8.03
CA VAL A 174 9.46 -10.07 -7.95
C VAL A 174 10.39 -10.26 -6.75
N LEU A 175 11.34 -9.36 -6.53
CA LEU A 175 12.26 -9.41 -5.38
C LEU A 175 11.49 -9.31 -4.06
N ALA A 176 10.55 -8.37 -3.96
CA ALA A 176 9.67 -8.24 -2.80
C ALA A 176 8.84 -9.50 -2.54
N PHE A 177 8.29 -10.11 -3.60
CA PHE A 177 7.53 -11.35 -3.48
C PHE A 177 8.40 -12.50 -2.94
N VAL A 178 9.61 -12.66 -3.47
CA VAL A 178 10.54 -13.70 -3.01
C VAL A 178 10.93 -13.49 -1.55
N GLY A 179 11.25 -12.26 -1.16
CA GLY A 179 11.54 -11.90 0.24
C GLY A 179 10.37 -12.24 1.15
N LEU A 180 9.18 -11.75 0.81
CA LEU A 180 7.96 -12.01 1.57
C LEU A 180 7.68 -13.51 1.73
N VAL A 181 7.81 -14.31 0.66
CA VAL A 181 7.63 -15.77 0.74
C VAL A 181 8.66 -16.41 1.68
N GLY A 182 9.91 -15.95 1.64
CA GLY A 182 10.96 -16.39 2.56
C GLY A 182 10.57 -16.11 4.02
N ASP A 183 10.14 -14.88 4.32
CA ASP A 183 9.73 -14.49 5.66
C ASP A 183 8.51 -15.30 6.15
N VAL A 184 7.51 -15.51 5.28
CA VAL A 184 6.35 -16.35 5.62
C VAL A 184 6.74 -17.79 5.91
N GLN A 185 7.70 -18.36 5.16
CA GLN A 185 8.18 -19.73 5.41
C GLN A 185 8.91 -19.86 6.74
N THR A 186 9.56 -18.80 7.23
CA THR A 186 10.19 -18.81 8.56
C THR A 186 9.18 -18.65 9.70
N LEU A 187 8.02 -18.04 9.43
CA LEU A 187 6.96 -17.79 10.41
C LEU A 187 5.98 -18.96 10.58
N ALA A 188 5.88 -19.85 9.58
CA ALA A 188 4.93 -20.98 9.54
C ALA A 188 5.51 -22.28 10.09
#